data_AF-A0A0R1SPA8-F1
#
_entry.id   AF-A0A0R1SPA8-F1
#
_cell.length_a   1.000
_cell.length_b   1.000
_cell.length_c   1.000
_cell.angle_alpha   90.00
_cell.angle_beta   90.00
_cell.angle_gamma   90.00
#
_symmetry.space_group_name_H-M   'P 1'
#
loop_
_entity.id
_entity.type
_entity.pdbx_description
1 polymer ?
#
loop_
_entity_poly.entity_id
_entity_poly.type
_entity_poly.pdbx_seq_one_letter_code
_entity_poly.pdbx_strand_id
1 'polypeptide(L)'
;MFILNDKMPKLTSKKSFISWPTVALMDFVTVIGFEDIIYNFQNQGLAIVFTWIVLMIVFVLPYELMVGHLGSTFHEDGGGLTTWVRSTGGDFWGYICAWTYWVAGLPYSLMWPIRL
;
A
#
# COMPACT_ATOMS: atom_id res chain seq x y z
N MET A 1 26.27 38.85 -14.98
CA MET A 1 26.34 38.78 -13.50
C MET A 1 24.97 38.38 -12.98
N PHE A 2 24.75 37.08 -12.78
CA PHE A 2 23.58 36.53 -12.09
C PHE A 2 24.12 35.46 -11.15
N ILE A 3 24.69 35.93 -10.04
CA ILE A 3 25.17 35.08 -8.94
C ILE A 3 23.96 34.74 -8.09
N LEU A 4 23.18 33.77 -8.53
CA LEU A 4 22.20 33.09 -7.70
C LEU A 4 22.29 31.63 -8.11
N ASN A 5 22.86 30.79 -7.23
CA ASN A 5 22.35 29.45 -6.90
C ASN A 5 23.43 28.46 -6.37
N ASP A 6 24.35 28.91 -5.51
CA ASP A 6 25.23 28.01 -4.73
C ASP A 6 24.84 27.92 -3.24
N LYS A 7 23.67 28.47 -2.88
CA LYS A 7 23.14 28.46 -1.50
C LYS A 7 21.76 27.85 -1.39
N MET A 8 21.49 26.75 -2.10
CA MET A 8 20.40 25.88 -1.67
C MET A 8 20.88 25.16 -0.40
N PRO A 9 20.29 25.42 0.79
CA PRO A 9 20.59 24.61 1.95
C PRO A 9 20.28 23.18 1.58
N LYS A 10 21.26 22.27 1.67
CA LYS A 10 20.99 20.84 1.62
C LYS A 10 20.02 20.57 2.76
N LEU A 11 18.73 20.48 2.45
CA LEU A 11 17.71 20.00 3.36
C LEU A 11 18.13 18.56 3.67
N THR A 12 18.96 18.41 4.69
CA THR A 12 19.21 17.15 5.35
C THR A 12 17.86 16.74 5.90
N SER A 13 17.11 16.03 5.07
CA SER A 13 15.85 15.40 5.43
C SER A 13 16.19 14.49 6.58
N LYS A 14 15.94 14.96 7.80
CA LYS A 14 16.06 14.17 9.01
C LYS A 14 15.05 13.04 8.86
N LYS A 15 15.48 11.90 8.33
CA LYS A 15 14.65 10.69 8.19
C LYS A 15 14.12 10.36 9.58
N SER A 16 12.88 10.74 9.83
CA SER A 16 12.14 10.33 11.02
C SER A 16 11.71 8.90 10.77
N PHE A 17 12.49 7.96 11.29
CA PHE A 17 12.11 6.56 11.23
C PHE A 17 10.87 6.35 12.10
N ILE A 18 9.83 5.80 11.51
CA ILE A 18 8.66 5.34 12.25
C ILE A 18 9.06 4.07 12.99
N SER A 19 8.62 3.95 14.25
CA SER A 19 8.83 2.76 15.05
C SER A 19 8.17 1.54 14.39
N TRP A 20 8.88 0.41 14.31
CA TRP A 20 8.37 -0.83 13.69
C TRP A 20 6.97 -1.27 14.19
N PRO A 21 6.62 -1.15 15.50
CA PRO A 21 5.28 -1.46 15.96
C PRO A 21 4.18 -0.57 15.35
N THR A 22 4.49 0.69 15.06
CA THR A 22 3.54 1.63 14.43
C THR A 22 3.30 1.27 12.98
N VAL A 23 4.34 0.89 12.24
CA VAL A 23 4.20 0.40 10.86
C VAL A 23 3.38 -0.89 10.83
N ALA A 24 3.68 -1.84 11.72
CA ALA A 24 2.95 -3.09 11.83
C ALA A 24 1.46 -2.88 12.17
N LEU A 25 1.13 -1.91 13.03
CA LEU A 25 -0.26 -1.60 13.36
C LEU A 25 -1.00 -0.94 12.19
N MET A 26 -0.34 -0.04 11.45
CA MET A 26 -0.93 0.56 10.24
C MET A 26 -1.26 -0.51 9.21
N ASP A 27 -0.32 -1.40 8.93
CA ASP A 27 -0.49 -2.49 7.97
C ASP A 27 -1.60 -3.45 8.40
N PHE A 28 -1.59 -3.88 9.67
CA PHE A 28 -2.62 -4.76 10.23
C PHE A 28 -4.04 -4.21 10.09
N VAL A 29 -4.24 -2.92 10.40
CA VAL A 29 -5.55 -2.27 10.29
C VAL A 29 -5.99 -2.12 8.82
N THR A 30 -5.06 -1.94 7.89
CA THR A 30 -5.40 -1.88 6.46
C THR A 30 -5.73 -3.23 5.84
N VAL A 31 -5.12 -4.32 6.34
CA VAL A 31 -5.30 -5.66 5.77
C VAL A 31 -6.54 -6.37 6.33
N ILE A 32 -6.86 -6.19 7.62
CA ILE A 32 -8.01 -6.85 8.27
C ILE A 32 -9.15 -5.86 8.49
N GLY A 33 -10.07 -5.79 7.53
CA GLY A 33 -11.36 -5.13 7.69
C GLY A 33 -12.31 -5.98 8.54
N PHE A 34 -12.66 -5.54 9.75
CA PHE A 34 -13.61 -6.25 10.61
C PHE A 34 -14.98 -6.47 9.94
N GLU A 35 -15.39 -5.55 9.07
CA GLU A 35 -16.64 -5.65 8.31
C GLU A 35 -16.67 -6.89 7.41
N ASP A 36 -15.58 -7.15 6.69
CA ASP A 36 -15.50 -8.27 5.75
C ASP A 36 -15.65 -9.62 6.45
N ILE A 37 -15.09 -9.77 7.65
CA ILE A 37 -15.18 -11.01 8.43
C ILE A 37 -16.61 -11.21 8.96
N ILE A 38 -17.23 -10.16 9.51
CA ILE A 38 -18.55 -10.25 10.15
C ILE A 38 -19.64 -10.52 9.11
N TYR A 39 -19.63 -9.82 7.97
CA TYR A 39 -20.62 -10.02 6.90
C TYR A 39 -20.51 -11.40 6.25
N ASN A 40 -19.29 -11.90 6.01
CA ASN A 40 -19.11 -13.24 5.45
C ASN A 40 -19.49 -14.35 6.44
N PHE A 41 -19.21 -14.16 7.73
CA PHE A 41 -19.59 -15.11 8.78
C PHE A 41 -21.12 -15.25 8.89
N GLN A 42 -21.86 -14.14 8.74
CA GLN A 42 -23.33 -14.18 8.74
C GLN A 42 -23.93 -14.95 7.55
N ASN A 43 -23.29 -14.92 6.38
CA ASN A 43 -23.83 -15.52 5.15
C ASN A 43 -23.45 -17.00 4.94
N GLN A 44 -22.28 -17.45 5.40
CA GLN A 44 -21.76 -18.80 5.10
C GLN A 44 -21.34 -19.60 6.36
N GLY A 45 -21.49 -19.02 7.56
CA GLY A 45 -21.17 -19.69 8.83
C GLY A 45 -19.67 -19.99 9.01
N LEU A 46 -19.37 -21.03 9.79
CA LEU A 46 -18.00 -21.34 10.23
C LEU A 46 -17.06 -21.81 9.11
N ALA A 47 -17.59 -22.31 7.98
CA ALA A 47 -16.79 -22.76 6.84
C ALA A 47 -15.99 -21.63 6.16
N ILE A 48 -16.39 -20.37 6.37
CA ILE A 48 -15.68 -19.22 5.83
C ILE A 48 -14.30 -19.03 6.45
N VAL A 49 -14.15 -19.36 7.74
CA VAL A 49 -12.92 -19.16 8.49
C VAL A 49 -11.81 -20.03 7.92
N PHE A 50 -12.13 -21.29 7.59
CA PHE A 50 -11.18 -22.20 6.95
C PHE A 50 -10.73 -21.70 5.58
N THR A 51 -11.68 -21.25 4.74
CA THR A 51 -11.39 -20.73 3.40
C THR A 51 -10.51 -19.47 3.47
N TRP A 52 -10.79 -18.57 4.40
CA TRP A 52 -9.99 -17.35 4.64
C TRP A 52 -8.56 -17.67 5.10
N ILE A 53 -8.37 -18.63 6.00
CA ILE A 53 -7.04 -19.04 6.44
C ILE A 53 -6.25 -19.64 5.27
N VAL A 54 -6.89 -20.48 4.45
CA VAL A 54 -6.26 -21.05 3.25
C VAL A 54 -5.89 -19.96 2.25
N LEU A 55 -6.78 -19.00 1.99
CA LEU A 55 -6.50 -17.87 1.09
C LEU A 55 -5.39 -16.96 1.62
N MET A 56 -5.34 -16.69 2.93
CA MET A 56 -4.22 -15.95 3.53
C MET A 56 -2.88 -16.64 3.22
N ILE A 57 -2.80 -17.94 3.41
CA ILE A 57 -1.53 -18.66 3.21
C ILE A 57 -1.17 -18.76 1.73
N VAL A 58 -2.12 -19.06 0.85
CA VAL A 58 -1.84 -19.34 -0.56
C VAL A 58 -1.73 -18.07 -1.41
N PHE A 59 -2.41 -17.00 -1.02
CA PHE A 59 -2.44 -15.75 -1.80
C PHE A 59 -1.70 -14.60 -1.12
N VAL A 60 -1.92 -14.37 0.18
CA VAL A 60 -1.31 -13.23 0.89
C VAL A 60 0.19 -13.46 1.09
N LEU A 61 0.62 -14.63 1.57
CA LEU A 61 2.06 -14.89 1.78
C LEU A 61 2.93 -14.70 0.53
N PRO A 62 2.63 -15.28 -0.65
CA PRO A 62 3.48 -15.04 -1.82
C PRO A 62 3.44 -13.58 -2.27
N TYR A 63 2.32 -12.88 -2.10
CA TYR A 63 2.22 -11.46 -2.41
C TYR A 63 3.11 -10.61 -1.49
N GLU A 64 3.04 -10.82 -0.18
CA GLU A 64 3.89 -10.14 0.81
C GLU A 64 5.39 -10.38 0.56
N LEU A 65 5.76 -11.60 0.15
CA LEU A 65 7.14 -11.92 -0.20
C LEU A 65 7.62 -11.16 -1.45
N MET A 66 6.79 -11.05 -2.49
CA MET A 66 7.11 -10.26 -3.69
C MET A 66 7.23 -8.77 -3.37
N VAL A 67 6.28 -8.24 -2.59
CA VAL A 67 6.26 -6.84 -2.13
C VAL A 67 7.47 -6.54 -1.24
N GLY A 68 7.83 -7.45 -0.34
CA GLY A 68 9.01 -7.34 0.51
C GLY A 68 10.33 -7.39 -0.28
N HIS A 69 10.40 -8.21 -1.33
CA HIS A 69 11.56 -8.27 -2.21
C HIS A 69 11.75 -6.95 -2.99
N LEU A 70 10.66 -6.39 -3.54
CA LEU A 70 10.69 -5.11 -4.23
C LEU A 70 10.95 -3.94 -3.27
N GLY A 71 10.32 -3.94 -2.11
CA GLY A 71 10.53 -2.94 -1.05
C GLY A 71 11.96 -2.95 -0.52
N SER A 72 12.62 -4.11 -0.47
CA SER A 72 14.03 -4.20 -0.10
C SER A 72 15.00 -3.85 -1.24
N THR A 73 14.59 -4.01 -2.50
CA THR A 73 15.42 -3.67 -3.66
C THR A 73 15.48 -2.15 -3.89
N PHE A 74 14.39 -1.42 -3.60
CA PHE A 74 14.28 0.03 -3.85
C PHE A 74 14.34 0.88 -2.56
N HIS A 75 15.27 0.58 -1.64
CA HIS A 75 15.41 1.32 -0.36
C HIS A 75 15.77 2.82 -0.51
N GLU A 76 16.37 3.22 -1.63
CA GLU A 76 16.80 4.60 -1.86
C GLU A 76 15.72 5.48 -2.51
N ASP A 77 14.81 4.87 -3.29
CA ASP A 77 13.74 5.56 -4.00
C ASP A 77 12.46 5.56 -3.18
N GLY A 78 12.22 6.61 -2.38
CA GLY A 78 10.90 7.12 -1.93
C GLY A 78 9.84 6.22 -1.27
N GLY A 79 9.94 4.89 -1.30
CA GLY A 79 8.87 3.95 -0.97
C GLY A 79 7.67 4.03 -1.93
N GLY A 80 6.92 2.93 -2.06
CA GLY A 80 5.62 2.90 -2.73
C GLY A 80 5.58 2.17 -4.07
N LEU A 81 4.41 1.58 -4.36
CA LEU A 81 4.15 0.75 -5.55
C LEU A 81 4.44 1.49 -6.86
N THR A 82 4.12 2.79 -6.91
CA THR A 82 4.33 3.66 -8.07
C THR A 82 5.82 3.89 -8.34
N THR A 83 6.62 3.97 -7.28
CA THR A 83 8.08 4.13 -7.37
C THR A 83 8.73 2.86 -7.89
N TRP A 84 8.33 1.68 -7.41
CA TRP A 84 8.86 0.39 -7.87
C TRP A 84 8.54 0.13 -9.35
N VAL A 85 7.33 0.47 -9.77
CA VAL A 85 6.91 0.33 -11.17
C VAL A 85 7.62 1.35 -12.06
N ARG A 86 7.86 2.56 -11.58
CA ARG A 86 8.64 3.58 -12.30
C ARG A 86 10.09 3.15 -12.49
N SER A 87 10.71 2.54 -11.48
CA SER A 87 12.07 2.02 -11.55
C SER A 87 12.21 0.75 -12.41
N THR A 88 11.13 -0.01 -12.62
CA THR A 88 11.16 -1.25 -13.42
C THR A 88 10.71 -1.06 -14.87
N GLY A 89 9.69 -0.22 -15.11
CA GLY A 89 9.03 -0.08 -16.42
C GLY A 89 9.07 1.32 -17.02
N GLY A 90 9.58 2.32 -16.31
CA GLY A 90 9.63 3.71 -16.74
C GLY A 90 8.40 4.54 -16.35
N ASP A 91 8.45 5.82 -16.69
CA ASP A 91 7.53 6.86 -16.19
C ASP A 91 6.05 6.65 -16.56
N PHE A 92 5.78 6.04 -17.71
CA PHE A 92 4.41 5.77 -18.17
C PHE A 92 3.68 4.75 -17.29
N TRP A 93 4.35 3.65 -16.94
CA TRP A 93 3.78 2.60 -16.10
C TRP A 93 3.62 3.06 -14.64
N GLY A 94 4.55 3.87 -14.15
CA GLY A 94 4.41 4.51 -12.83
C GLY A 94 3.18 5.43 -12.76
N TYR A 95 2.87 6.17 -13.83
CA TYR A 95 1.67 7.01 -13.90
C TYR A 95 0.39 6.17 -13.92
N ILE A 96 0.34 5.10 -14.72
CA ILE A 96 -0.82 4.20 -14.75
C ILE A 96 -1.08 3.60 -13.37
N CYS A 97 -0.05 3.10 -12.68
CA CYS A 97 -0.20 2.54 -11.34
C CYS A 97 -0.73 3.57 -10.31
N ALA A 98 -0.24 4.81 -10.37
CA ALA A 98 -0.73 5.89 -9.51
C ALA A 98 -2.21 6.21 -9.80
N TRP A 99 -2.57 6.26 -11.08
CA TRP A 99 -3.93 6.54 -11.51
C TRP A 99 -4.90 5.42 -11.13
N THR A 100 -4.54 4.15 -11.33
CA THR A 100 -5.39 3.01 -10.94
C THR A 100 -5.59 2.92 -9.44
N TYR A 101 -4.55 3.23 -8.65
CA TYR A 101 -4.66 3.27 -7.19
C TYR A 101 -5.65 4.34 -6.73
N TRP A 102 -5.59 5.54 -7.32
CA TRP A 102 -6.55 6.61 -7.02
C TRP A 102 -7.98 6.25 -7.44
N VAL A 103 -8.16 5.69 -8.64
CA VAL A 103 -9.48 5.29 -9.14
C VAL A 103 -10.08 4.16 -8.31
N ALA A 104 -9.29 3.18 -7.85
CA ALA A 104 -9.77 2.10 -6.99
C ALA A 104 -10.35 2.60 -5.65
N GLY A 105 -9.90 3.76 -5.15
CA GLY A 105 -10.46 4.40 -3.95
C GLY A 105 -11.77 5.15 -4.19
N LEU A 106 -12.12 5.46 -5.45
CA LEU A 106 -13.33 6.20 -5.79
C LEU A 106 -14.61 5.40 -5.50
N PRO A 107 -14.76 4.12 -5.90
CA PRO A 107 -15.94 3.32 -5.57
C PRO A 107 -16.25 3.30 -4.07
N TYR A 108 -15.24 3.12 -3.23
CA TYR A 108 -15.42 3.11 -1.77
C TYR A 108 -15.92 4.47 -1.25
N SER A 109 -15.32 5.56 -1.75
CA SER A 109 -15.68 6.92 -1.34
C SER A 109 -17.04 7.39 -1.87
N LEU A 110 -17.42 6.94 -3.07
CA LEU A 110 -18.65 7.31 -3.77
C LEU A 110 -19.86 6.45 -3.40
N MET A 111 -19.64 5.24 -2.88
CA MET A 111 -20.73 4.35 -2.46
C MET A 111 -21.18 4.64 -1.01
N TRP A 112 -20.40 5.40 -0.24
CA TRP A 112 -20.73 5.88 1.09
C TRP A 112 -22.02 6.72 1.18
N PRO A 113 -22.35 7.64 0.24
CA PRO A 113 -23.61 8.39 0.27
C PRO A 113 -24.87 7.64 -0.19
N ILE A 114 -24.77 6.40 -0.72
CA ILE A 114 -25.92 5.67 -1.33
C ILE A 114 -26.53 4.63 -0.37
N ARG A 115 -26.02 4.50 0.86
CA ARG A 115 -26.50 3.56 1.90
C ARG A 115 -27.32 4.19 3.03
N LEU A 116 -27.90 5.39 2.83
CA LEU A 116 -28.88 6.02 3.75
C LEU A 116 -30.25 6.10 3.08
#